data_AF-A0A7C1AP14-F1
#
_entry.id   AF-A0A7C1AP14-F1
#
_cell.length_a   1.000
_cell.length_b   1.000
_cell.length_c   1.000
_cell.angle_alpha   90.00
_cell.angle_beta   90.00
_cell.angle_gamma   90.00
#
_symmetry.space_group_name_H-M   'P 1'
#
loop_
_entity.id
_entity.type
_entity.pdbx_description
1 polymer ?
#
loop_
_entity_poly.entity_id
_entity_poly.type
_entity_poly.pdbx_seq_one_letter_code
_entity_poly.pdbx_strand_id
1 'polypeptide(L)'
;MANKPVKKNLSALKRMRQSEKRHERNQAVKSAVKTMTKKFNEVLRGGNEEEIQKVYRDIIKLLDKASSKNILHRNNSSRRISTISRKLHKYLSGKAA
;
A
#
# COMPACT_ATOMS: atom_id res chain seq x y z
N MET A 1 -39.75 34.63 -13.99
CA MET A 1 -38.55 34.12 -13.28
C MET A 1 -38.49 32.61 -13.46
N ALA A 2 -37.72 32.13 -14.44
CA ALA A 2 -37.73 30.71 -14.80
C ALA A 2 -36.94 29.89 -13.77
N ASN A 3 -37.64 29.06 -12.99
CA ASN A 3 -37.02 28.01 -12.19
C ASN A 3 -36.38 26.99 -13.15
N LYS A 4 -35.07 27.12 -13.35
CA LYS A 4 -34.26 26.22 -14.20
C LYS A 4 -34.42 24.79 -13.65
N PRO A 5 -34.73 23.77 -14.48
CA PRO A 5 -35.03 22.44 -13.98
C PRO A 5 -33.84 21.88 -13.19
N VAL A 6 -34.10 21.48 -11.94
CA VAL A 6 -33.06 20.97 -11.02
C VAL A 6 -32.39 19.76 -11.66
N LYS A 7 -31.06 19.80 -11.74
CA LYS A 7 -30.22 18.80 -12.43
C LYS A 7 -30.50 17.38 -11.87
N LYS A 8 -31.14 16.51 -12.66
CA LYS A 8 -31.59 15.14 -12.31
C LYS A 8 -30.46 14.13 -11.94
N ASN A 9 -29.20 14.56 -11.84
CA ASN A 9 -28.00 13.73 -11.62
C ASN A 9 -27.30 13.98 -10.27
N LEU A 10 -28.06 14.37 -9.23
CA LEU A 10 -27.52 14.68 -7.89
C LEU A 10 -26.79 13.49 -7.25
N SER A 11 -27.28 12.26 -7.46
CA SER A 11 -26.68 11.03 -6.95
C SER A 11 -25.31 10.76 -7.59
N ALA A 12 -25.18 10.95 -8.91
CA ALA A 12 -23.93 10.79 -9.64
C ALA A 12 -22.86 11.80 -9.17
N LEU A 13 -23.23 13.08 -9.04
CA LEU A 13 -22.34 14.12 -8.52
C LEU A 13 -21.88 13.85 -7.08
N LYS A 14 -22.77 13.28 -6.25
CA LYS A 14 -22.39 12.82 -4.89
C LYS A 14 -21.39 11.66 -4.96
N ARG A 15 -21.60 10.69 -5.86
CA ARG A 15 -20.69 9.56 -6.05
C ARG A 15 -19.32 10.01 -6.55
N MET A 16 -19.25 10.98 -7.46
CA MET A 16 -17.98 11.58 -7.93
C MET A 16 -17.19 12.17 -6.76
N ARG A 17 -17.79 13.05 -5.96
CA ARG A 17 -17.14 13.64 -4.78
C ARG A 17 -16.68 12.60 -3.75
N GLN A 18 -17.44 11.52 -3.57
CA GLN A 18 -17.01 10.41 -2.71
C GLN A 18 -15.85 9.62 -3.31
N SER A 19 -15.85 9.43 -4.63
CA SER A 19 -14.80 8.73 -5.37
C SER A 19 -13.47 9.45 -5.24
N GLU A 20 -13.44 10.77 -5.45
CA GLU A 20 -12.24 11.62 -5.32
C GLU A 20 -11.62 11.48 -3.92
N LYS A 21 -12.42 11.64 -2.86
CA LYS A 21 -11.96 11.45 -1.47
C LYS A 21 -11.45 10.05 -1.16
N ARG A 22 -11.97 9.01 -1.83
CA ARG A 22 -11.44 7.64 -1.71
C ARG A 22 -10.16 7.48 -2.53
N HIS A 23 -10.10 8.10 -3.71
CA HIS A 23 -8.96 8.05 -4.60
C HIS A 23 -7.72 8.64 -3.93
N GLU A 24 -7.80 9.85 -3.36
CA GLU A 24 -6.69 10.50 -2.66
C GLU A 24 -6.12 9.64 -1.54
N ARG A 25 -7.00 9.10 -0.68
CA ARG A 25 -6.61 8.19 0.42
C ARG A 25 -5.95 6.91 -0.09
N ASN A 26 -6.53 6.30 -1.11
CA ASN A 26 -6.00 5.07 -1.70
C ASN A 26 -4.66 5.31 -2.40
N GLN A 27 -4.51 6.46 -3.06
CA GLN A 27 -3.28 6.85 -3.74
C GLN A 27 -2.15 7.03 -2.72
N ALA A 28 -2.39 7.76 -1.63
CA ALA A 28 -1.42 7.95 -0.55
C ALA A 28 -0.96 6.63 0.08
N VAL A 29 -1.88 5.69 0.33
CA VAL A 29 -1.50 4.37 0.86
C VAL A 29 -0.72 3.56 -0.17
N LYS A 30 -1.16 3.55 -1.44
CA LYS A 30 -0.46 2.81 -2.51
C LYS A 30 0.95 3.35 -2.75
N SER A 31 1.12 4.67 -2.74
CA SER A 31 2.44 5.31 -2.86
C SER A 31 3.32 4.98 -1.67
N ALA A 32 2.80 5.07 -0.44
CA ALA A 32 3.55 4.70 0.77
C ALA A 32 4.06 3.25 0.70
N VAL A 33 3.22 2.30 0.28
CA VAL A 33 3.67 0.90 0.15
C VAL A 33 4.76 0.77 -0.92
N LYS A 34 4.65 1.48 -2.05
CA LYS A 34 5.68 1.48 -3.10
C LYS A 34 7.00 2.06 -2.58
N THR A 35 6.96 3.19 -1.88
CA THR A 35 8.12 3.84 -1.28
C THR A 35 8.80 2.93 -0.26
N MET A 36 8.05 2.32 0.65
CA MET A 36 8.60 1.41 1.65
C MET A 36 9.19 0.16 1.01
N THR A 37 8.56 -0.38 -0.04
CA THR A 37 9.12 -1.51 -0.80
C THR A 37 10.45 -1.14 -1.45
N LYS A 38 10.59 0.08 -1.99
CA LYS A 38 11.84 0.58 -2.55
C LYS A 38 12.92 0.69 -1.47
N LYS A 39 12.59 1.32 -0.34
CA LYS A 39 13.48 1.44 0.84
C LYS A 39 13.98 0.08 1.31
N PHE A 40 13.12 -0.92 1.40
CA PHE A 40 13.54 -2.28 1.77
C PHE A 40 14.55 -2.90 0.81
N ASN A 41 14.38 -2.71 -0.50
CA ASN A 41 15.36 -3.23 -1.46
C ASN A 41 16.69 -2.48 -1.37
N GLU A 42 16.69 -1.19 -0.99
CA GLU A 42 17.91 -0.41 -0.77
C GLU A 42 18.63 -0.87 0.50
N VAL A 43 17.90 -1.01 1.61
CA VAL A 43 18.44 -1.48 2.90
C VAL A 43 18.94 -2.93 2.80
N LEU A 44 18.31 -3.80 2.00
CA LEU A 44 18.82 -5.14 1.73
C LEU A 44 20.17 -5.17 0.99
N ARG A 45 20.53 -4.12 0.24
CA ARG A 45 21.77 -4.10 -0.55
C ARG A 45 22.99 -3.69 0.25
N GLY A 46 22.83 -2.90 1.29
CA GLY A 46 23.98 -2.34 2.03
C GLY A 46 23.67 -1.85 3.44
N GLY A 47 22.51 -2.19 3.99
CA GLY A 47 22.09 -1.80 5.34
C GLY A 47 22.41 -2.86 6.39
N ASN A 48 22.31 -2.44 7.65
CA ASN A 48 22.52 -3.29 8.82
C ASN A 48 21.32 -4.23 9.06
N GLU A 49 21.55 -5.39 9.68
CA GLU A 49 20.50 -6.39 9.96
C GLU A 49 19.35 -5.83 10.79
N GLU A 50 19.65 -4.99 11.78
CA GLU A 50 18.65 -4.33 12.61
C GLU A 50 17.74 -3.41 11.78
N GLU A 51 18.31 -2.70 10.81
CA GLU A 51 17.56 -1.82 9.92
C GLU A 51 16.69 -2.62 8.96
N ILE A 52 17.21 -3.73 8.41
CA ILE A 52 16.46 -4.66 7.57
C ILE A 52 15.23 -5.17 8.33
N GLN A 53 15.41 -5.65 9.57
CA GLN A 53 14.31 -6.17 10.38
C GLN A 53 13.28 -5.08 10.72
N LYS A 54 13.73 -3.86 11.04
CA LYS A 54 12.85 -2.73 11.32
C LYS A 54 11.98 -2.39 10.11
N VAL A 55 12.60 -2.20 8.95
CA VAL A 55 11.89 -1.87 7.70
C VAL A 55 10.94 -3.01 7.29
N TYR A 56 11.33 -4.26 7.48
CA TYR A 56 10.48 -5.42 7.24
C TYR A 56 9.20 -5.40 8.08
N ARG A 57 9.33 -5.19 9.41
CA ARG A 57 8.19 -5.08 10.33
C ARG A 57 7.25 -3.93 9.94
N ASP A 58 7.80 -2.80 9.56
CA ASP A 58 7.02 -1.62 9.13
C ASP A 58 6.23 -1.89 7.84
N ILE A 59 6.82 -2.60 6.88
CA ILE A 59 6.14 -2.96 5.63
C ILE A 59 4.99 -3.92 5.87
N ILE A 60 5.18 -4.96 6.68
CA ILE A 60 4.11 -5.91 7.01
C ILE A 60 2.95 -5.16 7.66
N LYS A 61 3.23 -4.34 8.67
CA LYS A 61 2.22 -3.52 9.35
C LYS A 61 1.45 -2.63 8.37
N LEU A 62 2.14 -2.03 7.39
CA LEU A 62 1.51 -1.19 6.38
C LEU A 62 0.62 -2.00 5.42
N LEU A 63 1.08 -3.17 4.96
CA LEU A 63 0.34 -4.05 4.06
C LEU A 63 -0.93 -4.60 4.72
N ASP A 64 -0.85 -5.02 5.99
CA ASP A 64 -2.00 -5.52 6.73
C ASP A 64 -3.03 -4.42 6.99
N LYS A 65 -2.58 -3.21 7.33
CA LYS A 65 -3.46 -2.03 7.44
C LYS A 65 -4.11 -1.66 6.11
N ALA A 66 -3.41 -1.80 4.99
CA ALA A 66 -3.98 -1.54 3.67
C ALA A 66 -5.02 -2.60 3.29
N SER A 67 -4.81 -3.85 3.71
CA SER A 67 -5.76 -4.95 3.52
C SER A 67 -7.02 -4.77 4.36
N SER A 68 -6.88 -4.45 5.65
CA SER A 68 -8.03 -4.27 6.55
C SER A 68 -8.95 -3.11 6.13
N LYS A 69 -8.38 -2.07 5.51
CA LYS A 69 -9.13 -0.94 4.93
C LYS A 69 -9.69 -1.20 3.53
N ASN A 70 -9.57 -2.43 3.00
CA ASN A 70 -9.96 -2.81 1.65
C ASN A 70 -9.33 -1.94 0.53
N ILE A 71 -8.16 -1.33 0.80
CA ILE A 71 -7.41 -0.55 -0.19
C ILE A 71 -6.63 -1.49 -1.11
N LEU A 72 -6.10 -2.57 -0.54
CA LEU A 72 -5.54 -3.71 -1.25
C LEU A 72 -6.39 -4.94 -0.97
N HIS A 73 -6.63 -5.75 -1.99
CA HIS A 73 -7.29 -7.04 -1.80
C HIS A 73 -6.41 -7.96 -0.94
N ARG A 74 -7.01 -8.82 -0.10
CA ARG A 74 -6.29 -9.76 0.78
C ARG A 74 -5.19 -10.54 0.06
N ASN A 75 -5.50 -11.12 -1.10
CA ASN A 75 -4.53 -11.89 -1.90
C ASN A 75 -3.40 -11.01 -2.45
N ASN A 76 -3.66 -9.73 -2.72
CA ASN A 76 -2.61 -8.80 -3.13
C ASN A 76 -1.65 -8.55 -1.96
N SER A 77 -2.19 -8.28 -0.76
CA SER A 77 -1.39 -8.13 0.46
C SER A 77 -0.56 -9.39 0.74
N SER A 78 -1.18 -10.57 0.78
CA SER A 78 -0.50 -11.84 1.04
C SER A 78 0.59 -12.15 0.02
N ARG A 79 0.37 -11.89 -1.28
CA ARG A 79 1.39 -12.05 -2.32
C ARG A 79 2.59 -11.13 -2.09
N ARG A 80 2.35 -9.88 -1.67
CA ARG A 80 3.41 -8.92 -1.39
C ARG A 80 4.20 -9.30 -0.15
N ILE A 81 3.53 -9.71 0.94
CA ILE A 81 4.17 -10.23 2.15
C ILE A 81 5.06 -11.42 1.78
N SER A 82 4.51 -12.45 1.13
CA SER A 82 5.26 -13.63 0.70
C SER A 82 6.48 -13.29 -0.14
N THR A 83 6.36 -12.34 -1.07
CA THR A 83 7.48 -11.91 -1.91
C THR A 83 8.59 -11.24 -1.11
N ILE A 84 8.24 -10.39 -0.15
CA ILE A 84 9.22 -9.68 0.70
C ILE A 84 9.89 -10.66 1.67
N SER A 85 9.13 -11.53 2.31
CA SER A 85 9.65 -12.56 3.21
C SER A 85 10.61 -13.51 2.49
N ARG A 86 10.29 -13.92 1.26
CA ARG A 86 11.17 -14.75 0.43
C ARG A 86 12.49 -14.04 0.09
N LYS A 87 12.47 -12.73 -0.17
CA LYS A 87 13.70 -11.95 -0.39
C LYS A 87 14.56 -11.89 0.86
N LEU A 88 13.95 -11.64 2.02
CA LEU A 88 14.66 -11.64 3.30
C LEU A 88 15.27 -13.00 3.60
N HIS A 89 14.50 -14.07 3.43
CA HIS A 89 14.99 -15.44 3.62
C HIS A 89 16.17 -15.75 2.70
N LYS A 90 16.09 -15.38 1.41
CA LYS A 90 17.20 -15.57 0.46
C LYS A 90 18.46 -14.82 0.90
N TYR A 91 18.32 -13.59 1.39
CA TYR A 91 19.43 -12.80 1.92
C TYR A 91 20.08 -13.50 3.13
N LEU A 92 19.28 -13.97 4.08
CA LEU A 92 19.77 -14.69 5.26
C LEU A 92 20.43 -16.03 4.89
N SER A 93 19.83 -16.82 4.00
CA SER A 93 20.40 -18.09 3.56
C SER A 93 21.71 -17.90 2.78
N GLY A 94 21.83 -16.82 2.01
CA GLY A 94 23.06 -16.50 1.28
C GLY A 94 24.17 -15.93 2.16
N LYS A 95 23.87 -15.55 3.40
CA LYS A 95 24.87 -15.20 4.42
C LYS A 95 25.37 -16.44 5.19
N ALA A 96 24.53 -17.47 5.28
CA ALA A 96 24.85 -18.71 5.99
C ALA A 96 25.63 -19.74 5.13
N ALA A 97 25.72 -19.51 3.82
CA ALA A 97 26.56 -20.25 2.87
C ALA A 97 27.84 -19.47 2.60
#